data_AF-A0A1B6E7D6-F1
#
_entry.id   AF-A0A1B6E7D6-F1
#
_cell.length_a   1.000
_cell.length_b   1.000
_cell.length_c   1.000
_cell.angle_alpha   90.00
_cell.angle_beta   90.00
_cell.angle_gamma   90.00
#
_symmetry.space_group_name_H-M   'P 1'
#
loop_
_entity.id
_entity.type
_entity.pdbx_description
1 polymer ?
#
loop_
_entity_poly.entity_id
_entity_poly.type
_entity_poly.pdbx_seq_one_letter_code
_entity_poly.pdbx_strand_id
1 'polypeptide(L)'
;IFTVKDNKTSSFCFHSLQNMHSIAVVIVPILFRIVVSQNSPFVKIPQGDLKGKYFITRNGRTISGFLGIPYAEAPIGELRFKKGCKRIRKILAPQTFDSLNSRVYAV
;
A
#
# COMPACT_ATOMS: atom_id res chain seq x y z
N ILE A 1 -42.35 -61.74 25.89
CA ILE A 1 -41.12 -61.42 25.13
C ILE A 1 -41.18 -59.93 24.84
N PHE A 2 -40.37 -59.14 25.54
CA PHE A 2 -40.26 -57.68 25.37
C PHE A 2 -39.11 -57.39 24.39
N THR A 3 -39.35 -56.60 23.35
CA THR A 3 -38.40 -55.63 22.77
C THR A 3 -39.24 -54.56 22.05
N VAL A 4 -39.48 -53.42 22.70
CA VAL A 4 -38.76 -52.14 22.51
C VAL A 4 -38.84 -51.64 21.07
N LYS A 5 -39.65 -50.60 20.87
CA LYS A 5 -39.81 -49.84 19.64
C LYS A 5 -39.01 -48.55 19.78
N ASP A 6 -37.77 -48.56 19.32
CA ASP A 6 -36.95 -47.35 19.24
C ASP A 6 -36.09 -47.37 17.98
N ASN A 7 -36.29 -46.40 17.08
CA ASN A 7 -35.18 -45.64 16.52
C ASN A 7 -35.65 -44.32 15.85
N LYS A 8 -35.63 -43.26 16.65
CA LYS A 8 -34.91 -42.02 16.33
C LYS A 8 -35.20 -41.40 14.95
N THR A 9 -36.24 -40.59 14.89
CA THR A 9 -36.33 -39.45 13.95
C THR A 9 -35.13 -38.54 14.17
N SER A 10 -34.12 -38.67 13.31
CA SER A 10 -33.04 -37.70 13.16
C SER A 10 -33.62 -36.45 12.51
N SER A 11 -34.14 -35.55 13.34
CA SER A 11 -34.32 -34.15 12.99
C SER A 11 -32.94 -33.58 12.71
N PHE A 12 -32.50 -33.68 11.45
CA PHE A 12 -31.31 -33.00 10.96
C PHE A 12 -31.53 -31.50 11.15
N CYS A 13 -30.90 -30.97 12.21
CA CYS A 13 -30.89 -29.57 12.56
C CYS A 13 -30.17 -28.78 11.46
N PHE A 14 -30.91 -28.43 10.41
CA PHE A 14 -30.41 -27.67 9.26
C PHE A 14 -30.00 -26.23 9.64
N HIS A 15 -30.34 -25.78 10.86
CA HIS A 15 -29.98 -24.47 11.38
C HIS A 15 -28.50 -24.30 11.77
N SER A 16 -27.74 -25.39 11.91
CA SER A 16 -26.33 -25.28 12.31
C SER A 16 -25.36 -25.09 11.13
N LEU A 17 -25.77 -25.41 9.90
CA LEU A 17 -24.92 -25.29 8.70
C LEU A 17 -25.07 -23.94 7.96
N GLN A 18 -26.17 -23.22 8.19
CA GLN A 18 -26.41 -21.88 7.62
C GLN A 18 -25.40 -20.82 8.12
N ASN A 19 -24.87 -21.01 9.34
CA ASN A 19 -23.90 -20.11 9.96
C ASN A 19 -22.49 -20.23 9.34
N MET A 20 -22.16 -21.38 8.75
CA MET A 20 -20.85 -21.62 8.14
C MET A 20 -20.69 -20.92 6.79
N HIS A 21 -21.76 -20.86 5.99
CA HIS A 21 -21.80 -20.07 4.76
C HIS A 21 -21.77 -18.57 5.04
N SER A 22 -22.46 -18.12 6.09
CA SER A 22 -22.49 -16.70 6.49
C SER A 22 -21.12 -16.19 6.92
N ILE A 23 -20.36 -16.99 7.67
CA ILE A 23 -18.98 -16.66 8.07
C ILE A 23 -18.05 -16.61 6.85
N ALA A 24 -18.15 -17.58 5.93
CA ALA A 24 -17.34 -17.60 4.71
C ALA A 24 -17.62 -16.38 3.80
N VAL A 25 -18.88 -15.96 3.66
CA VAL A 25 -19.29 -14.78 2.87
C VAL A 25 -18.73 -13.48 3.45
N VAL A 26 -18.44 -13.41 4.75
CA VAL A 26 -17.83 -12.24 5.40
C VAL A 26 -16.30 -12.33 5.41
N ILE A 27 -15.74 -13.50 5.73
CA ILE A 27 -14.29 -13.70 5.85
C ILE A 27 -13.59 -13.65 4.50
N VAL A 28 -14.13 -14.27 3.45
CA VAL A 28 -13.50 -14.31 2.12
C VAL A 28 -13.28 -12.91 1.52
N PRO A 29 -14.26 -11.98 1.49
CA PRO A 29 -14.00 -10.63 1.00
C PRO A 29 -13.08 -9.82 1.92
N ILE A 30 -13.11 -10.07 3.24
CA ILE A 30 -12.19 -9.40 4.18
C ILE A 30 -10.74 -9.85 3.94
N LEU A 31 -10.49 -11.15 3.78
CA LEU A 31 -9.17 -11.70 3.45
C LEU A 31 -8.71 -11.25 2.06
N PHE A 32 -9.61 -11.18 1.08
CA PHE A 32 -9.30 -10.68 -0.26
C PHE A 32 -8.85 -9.22 -0.24
N ARG A 33 -9.44 -8.36 0.60
CA ARG A 33 -9.01 -6.96 0.77
C ARG A 33 -7.60 -6.84 1.35
N ILE A 34 -7.23 -7.71 2.29
CA ILE A 34 -5.91 -7.69 2.95
C ILE A 34 -4.80 -8.04 1.95
N VAL A 35 -5.04 -8.97 1.04
CA VAL A 35 -4.05 -9.42 0.04
C VAL A 35 -3.68 -8.31 -0.96
N VAL A 36 -4.53 -7.29 -1.17
CA VAL A 36 -4.30 -6.21 -2.15
C VAL A 36 -3.62 -4.98 -1.52
N SER A 37 -2.78 -5.16 -0.50
CA SER A 37 -1.92 -4.07 0.00
C SER A 37 -0.66 -3.95 -0.85
N GLN A 38 -0.65 -3.09 -1.87
CA GLN A 38 0.56 -2.77 -2.62
C GLN A 38 1.44 -1.78 -1.84
N ASN A 39 2.66 -2.19 -1.48
CA ASN A 39 3.66 -1.29 -0.91
C ASN A 39 4.04 -0.21 -1.95
N SER A 40 4.02 1.06 -1.55
CA SER A 40 4.46 2.19 -2.38
C SER A 40 6.00 2.37 -2.32
N PRO A 41 6.68 2.80 -3.39
CA PRO A 41 8.12 3.03 -3.36
C PRO A 41 8.48 4.14 -2.38
N PHE A 42 9.54 3.93 -1.61
CA PHE A 42 10.03 4.85 -0.58
C PHE A 42 11.54 5.05 -0.73
N VAL A 43 12.00 6.30 -0.69
CA VAL A 43 13.41 6.67 -0.89
C VAL A 43 13.81 7.74 0.13
N LYS A 44 14.97 7.59 0.76
CA LYS A 44 15.53 8.60 1.65
C LYS A 44 16.45 9.53 0.85
N ILE A 45 16.27 10.84 0.97
CA ILE A 45 17.16 11.86 0.38
C ILE A 45 17.65 12.81 1.49
N PRO A 46 18.76 13.54 1.30
CA PRO A 46 19.25 14.51 2.29
C PRO A 46 18.23 15.56 2.74
N GLN A 47 17.22 15.82 1.92
CA GLN A 47 16.14 16.78 2.12
C GLN A 47 14.99 16.24 2.98
N GLY A 48 14.88 14.92 3.12
CA GLY A 48 13.75 14.24 3.75
C GLY A 48 13.43 12.89 3.10
N ASP A 49 12.33 12.28 3.54
CA ASP A 49 11.87 11.00 3.01
C ASP A 49 10.84 11.22 1.88
N LEU A 50 10.99 10.49 0.78
CA LEU A 50 10.10 10.54 -0.38
C LEU A 50 9.26 9.28 -0.47
N LYS A 51 7.93 9.46 -0.60
CA LYS A 51 6.97 8.41 -0.93
C LYS A 51 6.46 8.62 -2.34
N GLY A 52 6.65 7.63 -3.21
CA GLY A 52 6.26 7.66 -4.61
C GLY A 52 5.13 6.70 -4.95
N LYS A 53 4.93 6.48 -6.25
CA LYS A 53 3.97 5.51 -6.80
C LYS A 53 4.63 4.72 -7.92
N TYR A 54 4.16 3.49 -8.13
CA TYR A 54 4.49 2.73 -9.32
C TYR A 54 3.61 3.15 -10.49
N PHE A 55 4.23 3.38 -11.64
CA PHE A 55 3.58 3.69 -12.91
C PHE A 55 3.92 2.62 -13.94
N ILE A 56 2.98 2.34 -14.83
CA ILE A 56 3.17 1.42 -15.95
C ILE A 56 3.35 2.28 -17.21
N THR A 57 4.49 2.11 -17.87
CA THR A 57 4.78 2.78 -19.14
C THR A 57 3.95 2.19 -20.28
N ARG A 58 3.85 2.90 -21.41
CA ARG A 58 3.16 2.39 -22.62
C ARG A 58 3.70 1.03 -23.10
N ASN A 59 4.97 0.75 -22.82
CA ASN A 59 5.62 -0.51 -23.18
C ASN A 59 5.52 -1.57 -22.07
N GLY A 60 4.60 -1.41 -21.11
CA GLY A 60 4.34 -2.37 -20.04
C GLY A 60 5.38 -2.42 -18.92
N ARG A 61 6.37 -1.52 -18.92
CA ARG A 61 7.41 -1.50 -17.87
C ARG A 61 6.92 -0.75 -16.64
N THR A 62 7.09 -1.35 -15.47
CA THR A 62 6.83 -0.70 -14.18
C THR A 62 8.01 0.19 -13.78
N ILE A 63 7.73 1.45 -13.47
CA ILE A 63 8.70 2.44 -13.01
C ILE A 63 8.25 3.05 -11.68
N SER A 64 9.19 3.45 -10.83
CA SER A 64 8.91 4.28 -9.65
C SER A 64 8.91 5.75 -10.06
N GLY A 65 7.87 6.50 -9.67
CA GLY A 65 7.77 7.94 -9.90
C GLY A 65 7.47 8.70 -8.61
N PHE A 66 8.12 9.84 -8.46
CA PHE A 66 7.99 10.74 -7.31
C PHE A 66 7.62 12.12 -7.83
N LEU A 67 6.39 12.57 -7.55
CA LEU A 67 5.83 13.81 -8.10
C LEU A 67 5.72 14.87 -7.01
N GLY A 68 5.79 16.15 -7.39
CA GLY A 68 5.56 17.28 -6.48
C GLY A 68 6.72 17.55 -5.51
N ILE A 69 7.93 17.11 -5.82
CA ILE A 69 9.11 17.38 -4.99
C ILE A 69 9.47 18.88 -5.13
N PRO A 70 9.43 19.67 -4.06
CA PRO A 70 9.81 21.08 -4.13
C PRO A 70 11.32 21.20 -4.36
N TYR A 71 11.69 21.88 -5.45
CA TYR A 71 13.10 22.14 -5.80
C TYR A 71 13.62 23.47 -5.23
N ALA A 72 12.72 24.37 -4.85
CA ALA A 72 13.02 25.69 -4.30
C ALA A 72 11.93 26.13 -3.32
N GLU A 73 12.16 27.24 -2.63
CA GLU A 73 11.11 27.90 -1.85
C GLU A 73 10.04 28.48 -2.77
N ALA A 74 8.79 28.44 -2.31
CA ALA A 74 7.68 29.03 -3.05
C ALA A 74 7.95 30.54 -3.26
N PRO A 75 7.85 31.05 -4.50
CA PRO A 75 8.16 32.45 -4.82
C PRO A 75 7.00 33.39 -4.44
N ILE A 76 6.57 33.33 -3.18
CA ILE A 76 5.48 34.12 -2.61
C ILE A 76 6.01 35.31 -1.79
N GLY A 77 5.22 36.38 -1.70
CA GLY A 77 5.57 37.58 -0.95
C GLY A 77 6.84 38.26 -1.49
N GLU A 78 7.81 38.53 -0.61
CA GLU A 78 9.08 39.16 -0.97
C GLU A 78 10.00 38.29 -1.84
N LEU A 79 9.76 36.97 -1.91
CA LEU A 79 10.49 36.06 -2.80
C LEU A 79 10.03 36.19 -4.25
N ARG A 80 8.88 36.84 -4.49
CA ARG A 80 8.42 37.16 -5.84
C ARG A 80 9.45 38.03 -6.54
N PHE A 81 9.76 37.70 -7.79
CA PHE A 81 10.77 38.39 -8.61
C PHE A 81 12.22 38.30 -8.11
N LYS A 82 12.51 37.60 -6.99
CA LYS A 82 13.88 37.28 -6.58
C LYS A 82 14.36 36.02 -7.29
N LYS A 83 15.68 35.91 -7.49
CA LYS A 83 16.29 34.65 -7.96
C LYS A 83 15.94 33.54 -6.97
N GLY A 84 15.36 32.45 -7.45
CA GLY A 84 14.95 31.33 -6.61
C GLY A 84 16.16 30.69 -5.91
N CYS A 85 16.21 30.80 -4.59
CA CYS A 85 17.15 30.14 -3.68
C CYS A 85 16.58 30.37 -2.26
N LYS A 86 16.32 29.39 -1.37
CA LYS A 86 16.80 28.01 -1.23
C LYS A 86 15.91 27.28 -0.21
N ARG A 87 15.51 26.01 -0.42
CA ARG A 87 15.19 25.12 0.73
C ARG A 87 15.80 23.75 0.58
N ILE A 88 16.98 23.56 1.19
CA ILE A 88 17.41 22.30 1.82
C ILE A 88 18.28 22.66 3.03
N ARG A 89 17.75 22.57 4.26
CA ARG A 89 18.56 22.63 5.47
C ARG A 89 19.26 21.26 5.62
N LYS A 90 20.58 21.25 5.49
CA LYS A 90 21.44 20.13 5.89
C LYS A 90 21.27 19.89 7.39
N ILE A 91 20.94 18.66 7.79
CA ILE A 91 21.54 18.06 8.98
C ILE A 91 22.28 16.81 8.48
N LEU A 92 23.54 16.70 8.85
CA LEU A 92 24.53 15.75 8.35
C LEU A 92 24.03 14.31 8.25
N ALA A 93 24.13 13.70 7.06
CA ALA A 93 24.54 12.30 6.93
C ALA A 93 25.06 12.04 5.50
N PRO A 94 26.21 11.38 5.31
CA PRO A 94 26.62 10.87 4.01
C PRO A 94 25.66 9.73 3.63
N GLN A 95 24.87 9.92 2.57
CA GLN A 95 23.99 8.86 2.07
C GLN A 95 24.80 7.98 1.11
N THR A 96 25.04 6.75 1.52
CA THR A 96 25.61 5.68 0.68
C THR A 96 24.66 5.45 -0.50
N PHE A 97 25.14 5.69 -1.72
CA PHE A 97 24.43 5.34 -2.93
C PHE A 97 24.54 3.82 -3.12
N ASP A 98 23.53 3.07 -2.65
CA ASP A 98 23.46 1.62 -2.86
C ASP A 98 23.18 1.33 -4.33
N SER A 99 24.28 1.05 -5.05
CA SER A 99 24.36 0.82 -6.49
C SER A 99 23.61 -0.44 -7.00
N LEU A 100 22.81 -1.11 -6.18
CA LEU A 100 22.25 -2.43 -6.51
C LEU A 100 20.75 -2.45 -6.80
N ASN A 101 20.03 -1.33 -6.73
CA ASN A 101 18.63 -1.36 -7.15
C ASN A 101 18.14 -0.09 -7.89
N SER A 102 18.19 -0.21 -9.22
CA SER A 102 17.13 0.16 -10.15
C SER A 102 16.69 1.63 -10.24
N ARG A 103 17.24 2.30 -11.26
CA ARG A 103 16.53 3.17 -12.23
C ARG A 103 15.37 4.00 -11.65
N VAL A 104 15.66 4.87 -10.69
CA VAL A 104 14.73 5.92 -10.29
C VAL A 104 14.88 7.07 -11.28
N TYR A 105 13.91 7.22 -12.19
CA TYR A 105 13.83 8.39 -13.06
C TYR A 105 13.16 9.52 -12.28
N ALA A 106 13.93 10.54 -11.90
CA ALA A 106 13.36 11.83 -11.50
C ALA A 106 12.91 12.55 -12.78
N VAL A 107 11.63 12.89 -12.85
CA VAL A 107 11.05 13.77 -13.89
C VAL A 107 10.82 15.14 -13.26
#